data_AF-A0A934HWB5-F1
#
_entry.id   AF-A0A934HWB5-F1
#
_cell.length_a   1.000
_cell.length_b   1.000
_cell.length_c   1.000
_cell.angle_alpha   90.00
_cell.angle_beta   90.00
_cell.angle_gamma   90.00
#
_symmetry.space_group_name_H-M   'P 1'
#
loop_
_entity.id
_entity.type
_entity.pdbx_description
1 polymer ?
#
loop_
_entity_poly.entity_id
_entity_poly.type
_entity_poly.pdbx_seq_one_letter_code
_entity_poly.pdbx_strand_id
1 'polypeptide(L)'
;MQNETGTSKAEWHKSDTNCSALVPVKRGKSLSQLMKTNHKRMSRVLGFCLTLGTEDAWYEFSALAAVRLTELERAALAFAALYSLEYEHAEMTAAAVIGSAGDPPPSFLGGMVDARLWAEWANRSELKAYALAAYEAMSTQDQARFYQHISEVEIAA
;
A
#
# COMPACT_ATOMS: atom_id res chain seq x y z
N MET A 1 55.33 -69.88 -35.75
CA MET A 1 54.43 -70.90 -36.31
C MET A 1 53.11 -70.81 -35.58
N GLN A 2 52.03 -70.67 -36.36
CA GLN A 2 50.66 -71.14 -36.10
C GLN A 2 49.93 -70.77 -34.81
N ASN A 3 48.96 -69.85 -34.91
CA ASN A 3 47.70 -69.87 -34.15
C ASN A 3 46.68 -69.05 -34.95
N GLU A 4 45.90 -69.66 -35.84
CA GLU A 4 44.55 -70.20 -35.62
C GLU A 4 43.45 -69.16 -35.34
N THR A 5 42.48 -69.18 -36.25
CA THR A 5 41.22 -68.47 -36.32
C THR A 5 40.24 -68.92 -35.24
N GLY A 6 39.71 -67.95 -34.47
CA GLY A 6 38.58 -68.15 -33.57
C GLY A 6 37.56 -67.02 -33.75
N THR A 7 36.61 -67.22 -34.64
CA THR A 7 35.41 -66.38 -34.80
C THR A 7 34.42 -66.63 -33.67
N SER A 8 34.08 -65.61 -32.90
CA SER A 8 32.85 -65.58 -32.09
C SER A 8 32.13 -64.24 -32.31
N LYS A 9 30.90 -64.33 -32.82
CA LYS A 9 30.01 -63.21 -33.14
C LYS A 9 29.62 -62.50 -31.84
N ALA A 10 30.01 -61.24 -31.70
CA ALA A 10 29.43 -60.34 -30.70
C ALA A 10 28.02 -59.94 -31.15
N GLU A 11 27.04 -60.39 -30.38
CA GLU A 11 25.61 -60.10 -30.52
C GLU A 11 25.35 -58.65 -30.10
N TRP A 12 25.12 -57.78 -31.07
CA TRP A 12 24.77 -56.39 -30.83
C TRP A 12 23.32 -56.31 -30.34
N HIS A 13 23.13 -56.22 -29.02
CA HIS A 13 21.88 -55.74 -28.45
C HIS A 13 21.67 -54.28 -28.88
N LYS A 14 20.76 -54.06 -29.83
CA LYS A 14 20.19 -52.74 -30.06
C LYS A 14 19.26 -52.44 -28.89
N SER A 15 19.75 -51.68 -27.92
CA SER A 15 18.90 -51.00 -26.97
C SER A 15 18.12 -49.93 -27.73
N ASP A 16 16.84 -50.22 -27.99
CA ASP A 16 15.89 -49.27 -28.58
C ASP A 16 15.88 -47.99 -27.74
N THR A 17 16.56 -46.97 -28.26
CA THR A 17 16.44 -45.62 -27.72
C THR A 17 15.09 -45.10 -28.18
N ASN A 18 14.04 -45.47 -27.45
CA ASN A 18 12.72 -44.90 -27.62
C ASN A 18 12.80 -43.43 -27.21
N CYS A 19 13.07 -42.57 -28.20
CA CYS A 19 12.93 -41.14 -28.09
C CYS A 19 11.43 -40.85 -27.96
N SER A 20 10.93 -40.95 -26.73
CA SER A 20 9.60 -40.49 -26.36
C SER A 20 9.49 -39.03 -26.78
N ALA A 21 8.75 -38.79 -27.86
CA ALA A 21 8.38 -37.47 -28.30
C ALA A 21 7.73 -36.76 -27.11
N LEU A 22 8.40 -35.71 -26.60
CA LEU A 22 7.85 -34.83 -25.59
C LEU A 22 6.57 -34.22 -26.18
N VAL A 23 5.42 -34.72 -25.74
CA VAL A 23 4.13 -34.11 -26.04
C VAL A 23 4.20 -32.67 -25.53
N PRO A 24 4.04 -31.65 -26.40
CA PRO A 24 4.08 -30.27 -25.93
C PRO A 24 2.91 -30.06 -24.99
N VAL A 25 3.20 -29.92 -23.69
CA VAL A 25 2.22 -29.44 -22.72
C VAL A 25 1.74 -28.08 -23.23
N LYS A 26 0.43 -27.96 -23.49
CA LYS A 26 -0.18 -26.70 -23.91
C LYS A 26 0.13 -25.65 -22.86
N ARG A 27 1.10 -24.79 -23.17
CA ARG A 27 1.51 -23.69 -22.30
C ARG A 27 0.30 -22.76 -22.17
N GLY A 28 -0.24 -22.64 -20.96
CA GLY A 28 -1.34 -21.71 -20.69
C GLY A 28 -0.99 -20.31 -21.17
N LYS A 29 -2.00 -19.49 -21.50
CA LYS A 29 -1.77 -18.07 -21.83
C LYS A 29 -1.04 -17.42 -20.67
N SER A 30 0.07 -16.73 -20.94
CA SER A 30 0.79 -15.97 -19.92
C SER A 30 -0.13 -14.88 -19.36
N LEU A 31 0.02 -14.53 -18.07
CA LEU A 31 -0.73 -13.43 -17.44
C LEU A 31 -0.69 -12.15 -18.31
N SER A 32 0.46 -11.88 -18.92
CA SER A 32 0.69 -10.74 -19.80
C SER A 32 -0.16 -10.72 -21.09
N GLN A 33 -0.70 -11.88 -21.50
CA GLN A 33 -1.62 -12.04 -22.63
C GLN A 33 -3.09 -11.93 -22.20
N LEU A 34 -3.37 -12.06 -20.90
CA LEU A 34 -4.71 -11.93 -20.33
C LEU A 34 -4.99 -10.50 -19.81
N MET A 35 -3.95 -9.76 -19.44
CA MET A 35 -4.08 -8.38 -18.95
C MET A 35 -4.46 -7.40 -20.06
N LYS A 36 -5.34 -6.45 -19.73
CA LYS A 36 -5.60 -5.28 -20.58
C LYS A 36 -4.29 -4.51 -20.82
N THR A 37 -4.15 -3.91 -21.99
CA THR A 37 -2.95 -3.15 -22.37
C THR A 37 -2.59 -2.05 -21.36
N ASN A 38 -3.59 -1.35 -20.82
CA ASN A 38 -3.37 -0.30 -19.81
C ASN A 38 -2.84 -0.87 -18.50
N HIS A 39 -3.42 -1.96 -18.01
CA HIS A 39 -2.95 -2.64 -16.79
C HIS A 39 -1.55 -3.21 -16.95
N LYS A 40 -1.25 -3.81 -18.11
CA LYS A 40 0.10 -4.30 -18.43
C LYS A 40 1.13 -3.17 -18.44
N ARG A 41 0.78 -2.00 -18.98
CA ARG A 41 1.65 -0.82 -18.95
C ARG A 41 1.84 -0.32 -17.52
N MET A 42 0.77 -0.14 -16.75
CA MET A 42 0.85 0.33 -15.36
C MET A 42 1.64 -0.62 -14.46
N SER A 43 1.54 -1.92 -14.67
CA SER A 43 2.34 -2.91 -13.93
C SER A 43 3.85 -2.73 -14.17
N ARG A 44 4.25 -2.34 -15.39
CA ARG A 44 5.65 -2.01 -15.67
C ARG A 44 6.07 -0.69 -15.04
N VAL A 45 5.21 0.33 -15.11
CA VAL A 45 5.49 1.64 -14.47
C VAL A 45 5.71 1.44 -12.97
N LEU A 46 4.83 0.69 -12.30
CA LEU A 46 5.01 0.35 -10.88
C LEU A 46 6.36 -0.33 -10.62
N GLY A 47 6.75 -1.28 -11.47
CA GLY A 47 8.07 -1.91 -11.39
C GLY A 47 9.23 -0.91 -11.52
N PHE A 48 9.13 0.07 -12.42
CA PHE A 48 10.13 1.14 -12.55
C PHE A 48 10.16 2.05 -11.32
N CYS A 49 9.01 2.47 -10.80
CA CYS A 49 8.93 3.30 -9.59
C CYS A 49 9.60 2.60 -8.40
N LEU A 50 9.32 1.30 -8.20
CA LEU A 50 9.95 0.49 -7.17
C LEU A 50 11.45 0.30 -7.38
N THR A 51 11.92 0.23 -8.62
CA THR A 51 13.35 0.07 -8.95
C THR A 51 14.13 1.37 -8.75
N LEU A 52 13.54 2.51 -9.13
CA LEU A 52 14.17 3.83 -8.99
C LEU A 52 14.14 4.32 -7.54
N GLY A 53 13.03 4.08 -6.83
CA GLY A 53 12.89 4.48 -5.42
C GLY A 53 12.92 5.99 -5.17
N THR A 54 12.84 6.82 -6.22
CA THR A 54 12.87 8.28 -6.12
C THR A 54 11.46 8.84 -5.99
N GLU A 55 11.35 9.98 -5.32
CA GLU A 55 10.09 10.73 -5.17
C GLU A 55 9.49 11.13 -6.52
N ASP A 56 10.32 11.65 -7.43
CA ASP A 56 9.93 12.03 -8.80
C ASP A 56 9.27 10.87 -9.56
N ALA A 57 9.77 9.64 -9.40
CA ALA A 57 9.19 8.47 -10.06
C ALA A 57 7.78 8.16 -9.56
N TRP A 58 7.49 8.42 -8.29
CA TRP A 58 6.15 8.28 -7.71
C TRP A 58 5.23 9.43 -8.11
N TYR A 59 5.74 10.65 -8.27
CA TYR A 59 4.97 11.77 -8.84
C TYR A 59 4.55 11.47 -10.29
N GLU A 60 5.48 11.03 -11.14
CA GLU A 60 5.15 10.65 -12.52
C GLU A 60 4.18 9.45 -12.58
N PHE A 61 4.30 8.49 -11.66
CA PHE A 61 3.35 7.39 -11.52
C PHE A 61 1.92 7.89 -11.36
N SER A 62 1.71 8.90 -10.50
CA SER A 62 0.37 9.45 -10.25
C SER A 62 -0.27 10.01 -11.53
N ALA A 63 0.50 10.72 -12.36
CA ALA A 63 0.04 11.26 -13.64
C ALA A 63 -0.28 10.14 -14.64
N LEU A 64 0.58 9.12 -14.72
CA LEU A 64 0.34 7.96 -15.61
C LEU A 64 -0.87 7.13 -15.16
N ALA A 65 -1.07 6.99 -13.84
CA ALA A 65 -2.22 6.32 -13.25
C ALA A 65 -3.52 7.06 -13.57
N ALA A 66 -3.53 8.40 -13.51
CA ALA A 66 -4.70 9.21 -13.87
C ALA A 66 -5.15 8.99 -15.33
N VAL A 67 -4.21 8.78 -16.25
CA VAL A 67 -4.48 8.55 -17.67
C VAL A 67 -4.88 7.10 -17.99
N ARG A 68 -4.35 6.12 -17.25
CA ARG A 68 -4.45 4.69 -17.62
C ARG A 68 -5.39 3.86 -16.75
N LEU A 69 -5.65 4.29 -15.52
CA LEU A 69 -6.52 3.61 -14.57
C LEU A 69 -7.82 4.40 -14.42
N THR A 70 -8.91 3.68 -14.18
CA THR A 70 -10.20 4.29 -13.80
C THR A 70 -10.11 4.89 -12.40
N GLU A 71 -11.03 5.79 -12.05
CA GLU A 71 -11.07 6.39 -10.70
C GLU A 71 -11.23 5.32 -9.62
N LEU A 72 -12.08 4.33 -9.86
CA LEU A 72 -12.29 3.20 -8.95
C LEU A 72 -11.00 2.40 -8.73
N GLU A 73 -10.25 2.12 -9.80
CA GLU A 73 -8.98 1.40 -9.70
C GLU A 73 -7.94 2.21 -8.92
N ARG A 74 -7.90 3.53 -9.10
CA ARG A 74 -6.99 4.41 -8.32
C ARG A 74 -7.40 4.50 -6.85
N ALA A 75 -8.70 4.62 -6.57
CA ALA A 75 -9.22 4.64 -5.20
C ALA A 75 -8.93 3.31 -4.48
N ALA A 76 -9.13 2.17 -5.14
CA ALA A 76 -8.80 0.87 -4.60
C ALA A 76 -7.29 0.70 -4.34
N LEU A 77 -6.44 1.22 -5.25
CA LEU A 77 -4.98 1.22 -5.07
C LEU A 77 -4.57 2.10 -3.88
N ALA A 78 -5.10 3.32 -3.78
CA ALA A 78 -4.83 4.22 -2.65
C ALA A 78 -5.28 3.61 -1.32
N PHE A 79 -6.48 3.02 -1.29
CA PHE A 79 -6.98 2.29 -0.13
C PHE A 79 -6.03 1.14 0.26
N ALA A 80 -5.64 0.28 -0.69
CA ALA A 80 -4.77 -0.85 -0.42
C ALA A 80 -3.39 -0.40 0.08
N ALA A 81 -2.84 0.69 -0.49
CA ALA A 81 -1.58 1.27 -0.05
C ALA A 81 -1.69 1.80 1.38
N LEU A 82 -2.71 2.62 1.69
CA LEU A 82 -2.93 3.16 3.03
C LEU A 82 -3.20 2.06 4.07
N TYR A 83 -3.99 1.05 3.70
CA TYR A 83 -4.32 -0.07 4.59
C TYR A 83 -3.10 -0.94 4.94
N SER A 84 -2.04 -0.89 4.12
CA SER A 84 -0.80 -1.62 4.39
C SER A 84 0.18 -0.90 5.33
N LEU A 85 -0.09 0.37 5.65
CA LEU A 85 0.76 1.20 6.53
C LEU A 85 0.32 1.08 7.99
N GLU A 86 1.24 1.40 8.91
CA GLU A 86 0.86 1.68 10.29
C GLU A 86 -0.06 2.90 10.34
N TYR A 87 -1.00 2.91 11.30
CA TYR A 87 -2.02 3.95 11.43
C TYR A 87 -1.46 5.38 11.35
N GLU A 88 -0.37 5.67 12.07
CA GLU A 88 0.24 7.00 12.08
C GLU A 88 0.79 7.39 10.70
N HIS A 89 1.49 6.48 10.03
CA HIS A 89 2.00 6.71 8.68
C HIS A 89 0.87 6.84 7.64
N ALA A 90 -0.20 6.07 7.79
CA ALA A 90 -1.38 6.17 6.94
C ALA A 90 -2.07 7.54 7.10
N GLU A 91 -2.23 8.00 8.34
CA GLU A 91 -2.82 9.31 8.66
C GLU A 91 -1.95 10.44 8.12
N MET A 92 -0.63 10.42 8.39
CA MET A 92 0.30 11.42 7.87
C MET A 92 0.31 11.46 6.34
N THR A 93 0.32 10.31 5.68
CA THR A 93 0.31 10.21 4.21
C THR A 93 -1.00 10.76 3.64
N ALA A 94 -2.15 10.44 4.26
CA ALA A 94 -3.43 10.98 3.84
C ALA A 94 -3.46 12.51 3.99
N ALA A 95 -3.06 13.03 5.17
CA ALA A 95 -3.02 14.47 5.45
C ALA A 95 -2.09 15.23 4.50
N ALA A 96 -0.94 14.65 4.11
CA ALA A 96 -0.02 15.25 3.14
C ALA A 96 -0.66 15.44 1.74
N VAL A 97 -1.63 14.59 1.37
CA VAL A 97 -2.29 14.62 0.06
C VAL A 97 -3.59 15.43 0.07
N ILE A 98 -4.42 15.26 1.11
CA ILE A 98 -5.76 15.88 1.19
C ILE A 98 -5.79 17.18 2.02
N GLY A 99 -4.71 17.47 2.76
CA GLY A 99 -4.61 18.58 3.70
C GLY A 99 -4.92 18.17 5.14
N SER A 100 -4.50 19.03 6.07
CA SER A 100 -4.88 19.01 7.48
C SER A 100 -5.77 20.23 7.78
N ALA A 101 -6.52 20.23 8.90
CA ALA A 101 -7.36 21.38 9.23
C ALA A 101 -6.52 22.64 9.53
N GLY A 102 -5.27 22.44 9.96
CA GLY A 102 -4.35 23.50 10.33
C GLY A 102 -4.72 24.12 11.66
N ASP A 103 -4.29 25.37 11.86
CA ASP A 103 -4.54 26.09 13.11
C ASP A 103 -6.03 26.34 13.36
N PRO A 104 -6.53 26.17 14.60
CA PRO A 104 -7.86 26.61 14.99
C PRO A 104 -8.03 28.09 14.66
N PRO A 105 -9.14 28.48 14.01
CA PRO A 105 -9.40 29.88 13.68
C PRO A 105 -9.53 30.71 14.97
N PRO A 106 -9.23 32.02 14.93
CA PRO A 106 -9.42 32.91 16.06
C PRO A 106 -10.87 32.82 16.57
N SER A 107 -11.05 32.64 17.88
CA SER A 107 -12.40 32.61 18.45
C SER A 107 -13.05 33.99 18.36
N PHE A 108 -14.18 34.10 17.66
CA PHE A 108 -14.81 35.40 17.46
C PHE A 108 -15.70 35.79 18.66
N LEU A 109 -16.30 34.82 19.38
CA LEU A 109 -17.22 35.06 20.51
C LEU A 109 -17.27 33.91 21.55
N GLY A 110 -16.16 33.54 22.18
CA GLY A 110 -16.17 32.59 23.31
C GLY A 110 -15.89 31.12 22.96
N GLY A 111 -15.39 30.87 21.76
CA GLY A 111 -14.49 29.77 21.43
C GLY A 111 -15.07 28.37 21.29
N MET A 112 -16.11 27.97 22.04
CA MET A 112 -16.55 26.56 22.02
C MET A 112 -17.26 26.13 20.72
N VAL A 113 -18.02 27.02 20.09
CA VAL A 113 -18.65 26.72 18.79
C VAL A 113 -17.58 26.62 17.70
N ASP A 114 -16.67 27.59 17.66
CA ASP A 114 -15.57 27.63 16.69
C ASP A 114 -14.62 26.43 16.87
N ALA A 115 -14.30 26.07 18.12
CA ALA A 115 -13.46 24.92 18.44
C ALA A 115 -14.11 23.60 18.02
N ARG A 116 -15.43 23.45 18.18
CA ARG A 116 -16.16 22.26 17.71
C ARG A 116 -16.15 22.17 16.19
N LEU A 117 -16.42 23.28 15.50
CA LEU A 117 -16.41 23.31 14.04
C LEU A 117 -15.03 22.95 13.48
N TRP A 118 -13.96 23.49 14.06
CA TRP A 118 -12.60 23.11 13.68
C TRP A 118 -12.32 21.62 13.97
N ALA A 119 -12.74 21.13 15.14
CA ALA A 119 -12.54 19.73 15.53
C ALA A 119 -13.26 18.73 14.60
N GLU A 120 -14.33 19.12 13.90
CA GLU A 120 -14.98 18.29 12.88
C GLU A 120 -14.12 18.08 11.64
N TRP A 121 -13.22 19.01 11.33
CA TRP A 121 -12.34 18.95 10.16
C TRP A 121 -10.92 18.50 10.52
N ALA A 122 -10.53 18.63 11.79
CA ALA A 122 -9.22 18.24 12.29
C ALA A 122 -9.00 16.73 12.18
N ASN A 123 -7.79 16.34 11.77
CA ASN A 123 -7.37 14.95 11.86
C ASN A 123 -7.08 14.56 13.32
N ARG A 124 -6.86 13.27 13.59
CA ARG A 124 -6.70 12.76 14.96
C ARG A 124 -5.42 13.28 15.60
N SER A 125 -4.35 13.44 14.82
CA SER A 125 -3.10 14.05 15.31
C SER A 125 -3.33 15.49 15.78
N GLU A 126 -4.01 16.31 14.98
CA GLU A 126 -4.40 17.69 15.33
C GLU A 126 -5.25 17.72 16.60
N LEU A 127 -6.32 16.91 16.67
CA LEU A 127 -7.17 16.85 17.86
C LEU A 127 -6.38 16.54 19.14
N LYS A 128 -5.47 15.57 19.10
CA LYS A 128 -4.64 15.22 20.25
C LYS A 128 -3.68 16.34 20.64
N ALA A 129 -3.03 16.96 19.65
CA ALA A 129 -2.06 18.03 19.89
C ALA A 129 -2.72 19.24 20.56
N TYR A 130 -3.81 19.75 19.99
CA TYR A 130 -4.48 20.92 20.54
C TYR A 130 -5.22 20.61 21.86
N ALA A 131 -5.77 19.40 22.03
CA ALA A 131 -6.37 19.01 23.31
C ALA A 131 -5.33 18.95 24.45
N LEU A 132 -4.16 18.34 24.20
CA LEU A 132 -3.10 18.26 25.21
C LEU A 132 -2.54 19.64 25.54
N ALA A 133 -2.24 20.45 24.52
CA ALA A 133 -1.75 21.81 24.73
C ALA A 133 -2.74 22.68 25.51
N ALA A 134 -4.04 22.57 25.20
CA ALA A 134 -5.08 23.27 25.94
C ALA A 134 -5.17 22.81 27.40
N TYR A 135 -5.10 21.50 27.66
CA TYR A 135 -5.12 20.94 29.02
C TYR A 135 -3.90 21.36 29.84
N GLU A 136 -2.71 21.31 29.27
CA GLU A 136 -1.46 21.71 29.94
C GLU A 136 -1.44 23.20 30.30
N ALA A 137 -2.12 24.04 29.53
CA ALA A 137 -2.25 25.47 29.79
C ALA A 137 -3.28 25.83 30.89
N MET A 138 -4.15 24.89 31.29
CA MET A 138 -5.14 25.11 32.35
C MET A 138 -4.51 25.20 33.74
N SER A 139 -5.22 25.84 34.68
CA SER A 139 -4.84 25.78 36.10
C SER A 139 -4.97 24.35 36.63
N THR A 140 -4.22 24.00 37.68
CA THR A 140 -4.34 22.66 38.31
C THR A 140 -5.75 22.37 38.81
N GLN A 141 -6.50 23.40 39.24
CA GLN A 141 -7.91 23.27 39.61
C GLN A 141 -8.78 22.91 38.39
N ASP A 142 -8.56 23.55 37.25
CA ASP A 142 -9.35 23.31 36.04
C ASP A 142 -8.97 21.99 35.36
N GLN A 143 -7.69 21.58 35.42
CA GLN A 143 -7.25 20.25 35.02
C GLN A 143 -7.97 19.16 35.82
N ALA A 144 -8.13 19.34 37.14
CA ALA A 144 -8.85 18.41 37.99
C ALA A 144 -10.35 18.35 37.64
N ARG A 145 -10.98 19.50 37.38
CA ARG A 145 -12.38 19.57 36.92
C ARG A 145 -12.57 18.89 35.57
N PHE A 146 -11.65 19.10 34.63
CA PHE A 146 -11.68 18.48 33.32
C PHE A 146 -11.55 16.96 33.42
N TYR A 147 -10.63 16.48 34.26
CA TYR A 147 -10.49 15.04 34.54
C TYR A 147 -11.77 14.43 35.13
N GLN A 148 -12.39 15.10 36.12
CA GLN A 148 -13.66 14.66 36.69
C GLN A 148 -14.75 14.55 35.62
N HIS A 149 -14.89 15.56 34.77
CA HIS A 149 -15.87 15.56 33.69
C HIS A 149 -15.69 14.38 32.72
N ILE A 150 -14.46 14.09 32.28
CA ILE A 150 -14.20 12.96 31.38
C ILE A 150 -14.48 11.63 32.08
N SER A 151 -14.10 11.49 33.34
CA SER A 151 -14.33 10.26 34.11
C SER A 151 -15.82 9.95 34.32
N GLU A 152 -16.66 10.97 34.47
CA GLU A 152 -18.11 10.81 34.59
C GLU A 152 -18.76 10.40 33.26
N VAL A 153 -18.26 10.92 32.13
CA VAL A 153 -18.75 10.57 30.79
C VAL A 153 -18.42 9.13 30.42
N GLU A 154 -17.23 8.62 30.78
CA GLU A 154 -16.83 7.24 30.51
C GLU A 154 -17.71 6.21 31.25
N ILE A 155 -18.26 6.56 32.41
CA ILE A 155 -19.14 5.68 33.20
C ILE A 155 -20.57 5.62 32.62
N ALA A 156 -20.96 6.62 31.82
CA ALA A 156 -22.32 6.75 31.27
C ALA A 156 -22.46 6.24 29.82
N ALA A 157 -21.35 5.90 29.15
CA ALA A 157 -21.29 5.40 27.77
C ALA A 157 -21.19 3.87 27.71
#